data_AF-A0A6A4BXV7-F1
#
_entry.id   AF-A0A6A4BXV7-F1
#
_cell.length_a   1.000
_cell.length_b   1.000
_cell.length_c   1.000
_cell.angle_alpha   90.00
_cell.angle_beta   90.00
_cell.angle_gamma   90.00
#
_symmetry.space_group_name_H-M   'P 1'
#
loop_
_entity.id
_entity.type
_entity.pdbx_description
1 polymer ?
#
loop_
_entity_poly.entity_id
_entity_poly.type
_entity_poly.pdbx_seq_one_letter_code
_entity_poly.pdbx_strand_id
1 'polypeptide(L)'
;HPVPQKTKPDDENDSHSGWAFIDPTTTPTVTGKNGKEFSTADCIPDTVNGTKFARDLYEKVDPTPRTFSVPILWDKKTQTIVSEESAGILRTLDSGFRELVSSNIHLYPEELRAEIDAANDGIVTEITMGFFKKLFARTPEDAAASEAKAFEGLAKLNELLIKQGYLVGSSVTEADVRLFQTLIRLDVFQKKANEKQLTDFANVVGYLRDLYQIPGLKSSVNWNHLKISAENTQPDIAVEGPFVDYEAAHERAQLA
;
A
#
# COMPACT_ATOMS: atom_id res chain seq x y z
N HIS A 1 3.96 4.35 -12.28
CA HIS A 1 3.09 3.25 -12.78
C HIS A 1 3.26 1.98 -11.94
N PRO A 2 2.19 1.19 -11.66
CA PRO A 2 2.26 -0.08 -10.90
C PRO A 2 2.96 -1.25 -11.62
N VAL A 3 3.32 -1.07 -12.88
CA VAL A 3 4.08 -2.06 -13.68
C VAL A 3 5.54 -1.62 -13.71
N PRO A 4 6.47 -2.37 -13.08
CA PRO A 4 7.89 -2.07 -13.13
C PRO A 4 8.41 -2.10 -14.57
N GLN A 5 9.30 -1.18 -14.92
CA GLN A 5 9.92 -1.06 -16.23
C GLN A 5 11.45 -1.14 -16.11
N LYS A 6 12.13 -1.66 -17.14
CA LYS A 6 13.60 -1.72 -17.18
C LYS A 6 14.16 -0.31 -17.08
N THR A 7 14.94 -0.05 -16.03
CA THR A 7 15.38 1.31 -15.70
C THR A 7 16.58 1.79 -16.51
N LYS A 8 17.35 0.87 -17.08
CA LYS A 8 18.40 1.16 -18.07
C LYS A 8 18.14 0.30 -19.32
N PRO A 9 17.18 0.69 -20.18
CA PRO A 9 16.79 -0.13 -21.33
C PRO A 9 17.96 -0.45 -22.25
N ASP A 10 18.88 0.51 -22.41
CA ASP A 10 20.04 0.44 -23.31
C ASP A 10 21.26 -0.29 -22.73
N ASP A 11 21.22 -0.70 -21.45
CA ASP A 11 22.30 -1.46 -20.80
C ASP A 11 21.91 -2.94 -20.71
N GLU A 12 22.59 -3.81 -21.46
CA GLU A 12 22.33 -5.24 -21.47
C GLU A 12 22.75 -5.93 -20.16
N ASN A 13 23.67 -5.34 -19.39
CA ASN A 13 24.13 -5.88 -18.12
C ASN A 13 23.24 -5.45 -16.94
N ASP A 14 22.36 -4.47 -17.16
CA ASP A 14 21.41 -4.00 -16.16
C ASP A 14 20.06 -4.73 -16.27
N SER A 15 19.78 -5.59 -15.30
CA SER A 15 18.52 -6.31 -15.21
C SER A 15 17.48 -5.60 -14.33
N HIS A 16 17.80 -4.42 -13.79
CA HIS A 16 16.93 -3.75 -12.82
C HIS A 16 15.67 -3.18 -13.48
N SER A 17 14.52 -3.58 -12.92
CA SER A 17 13.22 -3.03 -13.27
C SER A 17 12.56 -2.42 -12.02
N GLY A 18 11.98 -1.23 -12.15
CA GLY A 18 11.44 -0.49 -11.02
C GLY A 18 10.35 0.51 -11.41
N TRP A 19 9.99 1.38 -10.46
CA TRP A 19 8.94 2.38 -10.66
C TRP A 19 9.34 3.41 -11.71
N ALA A 20 8.43 3.63 -12.67
CA ALA A 20 8.55 4.63 -13.71
C ALA A 20 7.60 5.82 -13.47
N PHE A 21 8.11 7.03 -13.73
CA PHE A 21 7.36 8.27 -13.84
C PHE A 21 6.94 8.44 -15.30
N ILE A 22 5.70 8.05 -15.60
CA ILE A 22 5.22 7.96 -16.98
C ILE A 22 4.35 9.15 -17.29
N ASP A 23 4.64 9.80 -18.42
CA ASP A 23 3.74 10.77 -19.04
C ASP A 23 2.72 10.04 -19.93
N PRO A 24 1.44 9.98 -19.55
CA PRO A 24 0.41 9.30 -20.34
C PRO A 24 0.19 9.91 -21.72
N THR A 25 0.59 11.17 -21.94
CA THR A 25 0.42 11.84 -23.25
C THR A 25 1.40 11.34 -24.30
N THR A 26 2.59 10.91 -23.88
CA THR A 26 3.64 10.41 -24.77
C THR A 26 3.78 8.90 -24.73
N THR A 27 3.44 8.27 -23.59
CA THR A 27 3.53 6.82 -23.37
C THR A 27 2.19 6.35 -22.81
N PRO A 28 1.17 6.09 -23.68
CA PRO A 28 -0.20 5.78 -23.24
C PRO A 28 -0.35 4.37 -22.64
N THR A 29 0.58 3.46 -22.93
CA THR A 29 0.60 2.11 -22.37
C THR A 29 2.02 1.69 -21.99
N VAL A 30 2.12 0.70 -21.11
CA VAL A 30 3.35 -0.03 -20.83
C VAL A 30 3.13 -1.54 -20.82
N THR A 31 4.13 -2.27 -21.30
CA THR A 31 4.13 -3.72 -21.28
C THR A 31 4.43 -4.25 -19.88
N GLY A 32 3.60 -5.16 -19.38
CA GLY A 32 3.84 -5.88 -18.13
C GLY A 32 4.56 -7.22 -18.31
N LYS A 33 4.73 -7.95 -17.21
CA LYS A 33 5.45 -9.24 -17.17
C LYS A 33 4.84 -10.32 -18.05
N ASN A 34 3.54 -10.22 -18.32
CA ASN A 34 2.79 -11.12 -19.21
C ASN A 34 2.78 -10.67 -20.68
N GLY A 35 3.50 -9.60 -21.05
CA GLY A 35 3.43 -9.05 -22.39
C GLY A 35 2.14 -8.29 -22.70
N LYS A 36 1.22 -8.13 -21.74
CA LYS A 36 0.02 -7.30 -21.91
C LYS A 36 0.37 -5.83 -21.79
N GLU A 37 -0.34 -5.02 -22.55
CA GLU A 37 -0.28 -3.55 -22.45
C GLU A 37 -1.23 -3.06 -21.35
N PHE A 38 -0.70 -2.27 -20.43
CA PHE A 38 -1.44 -1.64 -19.35
C PHE A 38 -1.52 -0.13 -19.57
N SER A 39 -2.71 0.43 -19.40
CA SER A 39 -2.96 1.87 -19.54
C SER A 39 -2.18 2.67 -18.49
N THR A 40 -1.58 3.78 -18.93
CA THR A 40 -0.83 4.70 -18.07
C THR A 40 -1.62 5.95 -17.69
N ALA A 41 -2.91 6.04 -18.06
CA ALA A 41 -3.73 7.25 -17.94
C ALA A 41 -3.74 7.89 -16.53
N ASP A 42 -3.65 7.07 -15.49
CA ASP A 42 -3.64 7.49 -14.09
C ASP A 42 -2.22 7.79 -13.55
N CYS A 43 -1.20 7.77 -14.40
CA CYS A 43 0.16 8.14 -14.05
C CYS A 43 0.42 9.63 -14.20
N ILE A 44 1.42 10.08 -13.44
CA ILE A 44 1.96 11.42 -13.52
C ILE A 44 3.46 11.33 -13.85
N PRO A 45 3.98 12.20 -14.74
CA PRO A 45 5.40 12.32 -14.93
C PRO A 45 6.06 13.00 -13.73
N ASP A 46 7.38 12.89 -13.64
CA ASP A 46 8.16 13.64 -12.67
C ASP A 46 8.24 15.11 -13.10
N THR A 47 7.46 15.95 -12.44
CA THR A 47 7.37 17.39 -12.71
C THR A 47 8.48 18.20 -12.03
N VAL A 48 9.34 17.57 -11.22
CA VAL A 48 10.37 18.25 -10.43
C VAL A 48 11.75 18.04 -11.06
N ASN A 49 12.14 16.79 -11.34
CA ASN A 49 13.46 16.50 -11.88
C ASN A 49 13.44 16.07 -13.35
N GLY A 50 12.25 15.79 -13.93
CA GLY A 50 12.12 15.27 -15.29
C GLY A 50 12.72 13.88 -15.45
N THR A 51 12.85 13.11 -14.36
CA THR A 51 13.39 11.75 -14.38
C THR A 51 12.37 10.75 -14.92
N LYS A 52 12.84 9.63 -15.48
CA LYS A 52 11.97 8.56 -16.01
C LYS A 52 11.68 7.49 -14.97
N PHE A 53 12.60 7.28 -14.03
CA PHE A 53 12.50 6.22 -13.03
C PHE A 53 12.82 6.73 -11.63
N ALA A 54 12.23 6.08 -10.62
CA ALA A 54 12.61 6.32 -9.22
C ALA A 54 14.12 6.10 -8.98
N ARG A 55 14.72 5.13 -9.68
CA ARG A 55 16.17 4.87 -9.67
C ARG A 55 16.99 6.10 -10.02
N ASP A 56 16.56 6.89 -11.00
CA ASP A 56 17.29 8.07 -11.46
C ASP A 56 17.47 9.09 -10.33
N LEU A 57 16.48 9.21 -9.43
CA LEU A 57 16.56 10.08 -8.26
C LEU A 57 17.59 9.60 -7.24
N TYR A 58 17.70 8.28 -7.03
CA TYR A 58 18.74 7.72 -6.16
C TYR A 58 20.12 7.91 -6.78
N GLU A 59 20.32 7.54 -8.04
CA GLU A 59 21.63 7.66 -8.72
C GLU A 59 22.08 9.12 -8.87
N LYS A 60 21.13 10.07 -8.93
CA LYS A 60 21.41 11.51 -8.88
C LYS A 60 22.04 11.95 -7.56
N VAL A 61 21.69 11.30 -6.44
CA VAL A 61 22.20 11.63 -5.09
C VAL A 61 23.46 10.82 -4.78
N ASP A 62 23.42 9.52 -5.02
CA ASP A 62 24.53 8.59 -4.77
C ASP A 62 24.45 7.43 -5.80
N PRO A 63 25.46 7.26 -6.68
CA PRO A 63 25.49 6.20 -7.68
C PRO A 63 25.78 4.82 -7.10
N THR A 64 26.07 4.71 -5.79
CA THR A 64 26.37 3.43 -5.13
C THR A 64 25.20 2.45 -5.30
N PRO A 65 25.45 1.20 -5.77
CA PRO A 65 24.40 0.20 -5.91
C PRO A 65 23.64 -0.04 -4.60
N ARG A 66 22.32 0.12 -4.64
CA ARG A 66 21.43 -0.08 -3.49
C ARG A 66 20.01 -0.43 -3.96
N THR A 67 19.15 -0.81 -3.02
CA THR A 67 17.72 -0.98 -3.30
C THR A 67 17.10 0.38 -3.60
N PHE A 68 16.42 0.48 -4.75
CA PHE A 68 15.60 1.61 -5.13
C PHE A 68 14.16 1.32 -4.73
N SER A 69 13.53 2.18 -3.94
CA SER A 69 12.17 1.97 -3.42
C SER A 69 11.31 3.21 -3.53
N VAL A 70 10.01 3.03 -3.30
CA VAL A 70 9.05 4.12 -3.05
C VAL A 70 8.35 3.83 -1.72
N PRO A 71 7.86 4.86 -0.99
CA PRO A 71 7.88 6.29 -1.32
C PRO A 71 9.27 6.95 -1.22
N ILE A 72 9.42 8.14 -1.82
CA ILE A 72 10.61 9.00 -1.73
C ILE A 72 10.15 10.39 -1.29
N LEU A 73 10.65 10.87 -0.15
CA LEU A 73 10.52 12.26 0.26
C LEU A 73 11.71 13.05 -0.30
N TRP A 74 11.44 13.97 -1.22
CA TRP A 74 12.45 14.71 -1.98
C TRP A 74 12.51 16.19 -1.59
N ASP A 75 13.71 16.70 -1.29
CA ASP A 75 13.93 18.13 -1.10
C ASP A 75 14.25 18.80 -2.45
N LYS A 76 13.34 19.67 -2.90
CA LYS A 76 13.49 20.41 -4.17
C LYS A 76 14.58 21.47 -4.13
N LYS A 77 14.95 21.99 -2.94
CA LYS A 77 15.94 23.07 -2.78
C LYS A 77 17.35 22.52 -2.84
N THR A 78 17.63 21.47 -2.07
CA THR A 78 18.95 20.83 -2.02
C THR A 78 19.10 19.70 -3.03
N GLN A 79 18.02 19.32 -3.72
CA GLN A 79 17.99 18.27 -4.73
C GLN A 79 18.49 16.93 -4.20
N THR A 80 18.00 16.53 -3.02
CA THR A 80 18.37 15.27 -2.36
C THR A 80 17.15 14.50 -1.85
N ILE A 81 17.34 13.22 -1.59
CA ILE A 81 16.39 12.38 -0.84
C ILE A 81 16.51 12.74 0.65
N VAL A 82 15.39 13.11 1.26
CA VAL A 82 15.28 13.36 2.70
C VAL A 82 15.03 12.06 3.45
N SER A 83 14.16 11.22 2.91
CA SER A 83 13.85 9.90 3.46
C SER A 83 13.22 9.00 2.40
N GLU A 84 13.49 7.71 2.49
CA GLU A 84 12.88 6.63 1.73
C GLU A 84 12.10 5.65 2.62
N GLU A 85 12.04 5.90 3.94
CA GLU A 85 11.41 5.02 4.91
C GLU A 85 9.97 5.49 5.19
N SER A 86 8.99 4.69 4.76
CA SER A 86 7.58 5.06 4.74
C SER A 86 6.99 5.43 6.11
N ALA A 87 7.37 4.74 7.19
CA ALA A 87 6.84 5.01 8.53
C ALA A 87 7.42 6.32 9.08
N GLY A 88 8.71 6.58 8.86
CA GLY A 88 9.39 7.81 9.19
C GLY A 88 8.82 9.00 8.40
N ILE A 89 8.52 8.82 7.11
CA ILE A 89 7.83 9.84 6.31
C ILE A 89 6.43 10.12 6.88
N LEU A 90 5.65 9.08 7.20
CA LEU A 90 4.32 9.24 7.80
C LEU A 90 4.38 10.04 9.11
N ARG A 91 5.27 9.67 10.03
CA ARG A 91 5.46 10.37 11.32
C ARG A 91 5.97 11.80 11.14
N THR A 92 6.84 12.03 10.17
CA THR A 92 7.33 13.38 9.81
C THR A 92 6.18 14.24 9.30
N LEU A 93 5.30 13.71 8.45
CA LEU A 93 4.15 14.45 7.94
C LEU A 93 3.07 14.67 9.01
N ASP A 94 2.87 13.72 9.92
CA ASP A 94 1.90 13.82 11.01
C ASP A 94 2.23 14.95 11.99
N SER A 95 3.51 15.12 12.34
CA SER A 95 3.89 16.01 13.45
C SER A 95 4.91 17.09 13.10
N GLY A 96 5.71 16.92 12.05
CA GLY A 96 6.83 17.81 11.71
C GLY A 96 6.43 19.20 11.21
N PHE A 97 5.15 19.41 10.86
CA PHE A 97 4.65 20.67 10.28
C PHE A 97 3.58 21.36 11.14
N ARG A 98 3.33 20.89 12.37
CA ARG A 98 2.25 21.41 13.23
C ARG A 98 2.39 22.88 13.62
N GLU A 99 3.62 23.40 13.69
CA GLU A 99 3.88 24.83 13.92
C GLU A 99 3.52 25.71 12.71
N LEU A 100 3.47 25.12 11.50
CA LEU A 100 3.20 25.82 10.25
C LEU A 100 1.73 25.70 9.83
N VAL A 101 1.10 24.57 10.12
CA VAL A 101 -0.30 24.27 9.77
C VAL A 101 -0.98 23.55 10.93
N SER A 102 -2.06 24.13 11.44
CA SER A 102 -2.89 23.48 12.45
C SER A 102 -3.61 22.26 11.85
N SER A 103 -3.52 21.12 12.52
CA SER A 103 -4.24 19.89 12.16
C SER A 103 -4.89 19.30 13.41
N ASN A 104 -6.16 18.91 13.29
CA ASN A 104 -6.88 18.13 14.30
C ASN A 104 -6.68 16.61 14.14
N ILE A 105 -5.99 16.18 13.08
CA ILE A 105 -5.60 14.78 12.89
C ILE A 105 -4.27 14.57 13.61
N HIS A 106 -4.16 13.53 14.43
CA HIS A 106 -2.91 13.09 15.04
C HIS A 106 -2.83 11.57 15.03
N LEU A 107 -2.03 11.03 14.12
CA LEU A 107 -1.93 9.58 13.87
C LEU A 107 -0.97 8.88 14.84
N TYR A 108 -0.09 9.63 15.52
CA TYR A 108 0.91 9.09 16.43
C TYR A 108 1.07 9.93 17.73
N PRO A 109 -0.01 10.12 18.50
CA PRO A 109 -0.01 10.91 19.73
C PRO A 109 0.83 10.25 20.82
N GLU A 110 1.50 11.08 21.63
CA GLU A 110 2.52 10.66 22.60
C GLU A 110 1.97 9.63 23.60
N GLU A 111 0.75 9.85 24.08
CA GLU A 111 0.06 9.02 25.07
C GLU A 111 -0.32 7.63 24.54
N LEU A 112 -0.40 7.42 23.23
CA LEU A 112 -0.74 6.12 22.62
C LEU A 112 0.45 5.44 21.92
N ARG A 113 1.64 6.05 21.87
CA ARG A 113 2.78 5.53 21.07
C ARG A 113 3.11 4.07 21.38
N ALA A 114 3.18 3.71 22.65
CA ALA A 114 3.53 2.35 23.05
C ALA A 114 2.49 1.32 22.57
N GLU A 115 1.21 1.67 22.61
CA GLU A 115 0.12 0.83 22.13
C GLU A 115 0.09 0.75 20.60
N ILE A 116 0.35 1.86 19.92
CA ILE A 116 0.44 1.93 18.45
C ILE A 116 1.62 1.10 17.94
N ASP A 117 2.80 1.24 18.55
CA ASP A 117 3.97 0.43 18.20
C ASP A 117 3.69 -1.06 18.44
N ALA A 118 3.06 -1.42 19.57
CA ALA A 118 2.66 -2.81 19.84
C ALA A 118 1.64 -3.35 18.83
N ALA A 119 0.66 -2.55 18.40
CA ALA A 119 -0.30 -2.94 17.37
C ALA A 119 0.38 -3.12 16.01
N ASN A 120 1.31 -2.23 15.66
CA ASN A 120 2.11 -2.29 14.45
C ASN A 120 2.99 -3.54 14.39
N ASP A 121 3.73 -3.83 15.46
CA ASP A 121 4.62 -4.98 15.56
C ASP A 121 3.86 -6.30 15.72
N GLY A 122 2.64 -6.24 16.26
CA GLY A 122 1.72 -7.36 16.40
C GLY A 122 0.83 -7.55 15.18
N ILE A 123 -0.47 -7.24 15.34
CA ILE A 123 -1.52 -7.62 14.39
C ILE A 123 -1.30 -7.06 12.99
N VAL A 124 -0.79 -5.83 12.86
CA VAL A 124 -0.54 -5.20 11.55
C VAL A 124 0.57 -5.95 10.82
N THR A 125 1.69 -6.24 11.48
CA THR A 125 2.80 -6.99 10.91
C THR A 125 2.41 -8.44 10.61
N GLU A 126 1.66 -9.11 11.49
CA GLU A 126 1.19 -10.49 11.28
C GLU A 126 0.39 -10.62 9.97
N ILE A 127 -0.61 -9.75 9.78
CA ILE A 127 -1.45 -9.75 8.58
C ILE A 127 -0.66 -9.32 7.34
N THR A 128 0.13 -8.25 7.46
CA THR A 128 0.89 -7.69 6.33
C THR A 128 1.95 -8.65 5.83
N MET A 129 2.72 -9.26 6.74
CA MET A 129 3.73 -10.27 6.37
C MET A 129 3.10 -11.55 5.86
N GLY A 130 1.95 -11.98 6.41
CA GLY A 130 1.21 -13.13 5.87
C GLY A 130 0.81 -12.91 4.41
N PHE A 131 0.24 -11.75 4.10
CA PHE A 131 -0.13 -11.37 2.73
C PHE A 131 1.08 -11.26 1.80
N PHE A 132 2.13 -10.54 2.19
CA PHE A 132 3.33 -10.40 1.35
C PHE A 132 4.05 -11.73 1.11
N LYS A 133 4.17 -12.58 2.13
CA LYS A 133 4.77 -13.91 1.99
C LYS A 133 3.97 -14.79 1.04
N LYS A 134 2.64 -14.71 1.06
CA LYS A 134 1.79 -15.38 0.06
C LYS A 134 2.09 -14.89 -1.35
N LEU A 135 2.18 -13.57 -1.56
CA LEU A 135 2.41 -12.98 -2.89
C LEU A 135 3.76 -13.36 -3.51
N PHE A 136 4.78 -13.54 -2.67
CA PHE A 136 6.15 -13.84 -3.11
C PHE A 136 6.59 -15.28 -2.83
N ALA A 137 5.65 -16.16 -2.46
CA ALA A 137 5.92 -17.57 -2.24
C ALA A 137 6.43 -18.22 -3.53
N ARG A 138 7.44 -19.08 -3.39
CA ARG A 138 8.03 -19.81 -4.52
C ARG A 138 7.30 -21.11 -4.84
N THR A 139 6.56 -21.63 -3.87
CA THR A 139 5.82 -22.90 -3.98
C THR A 139 4.35 -22.70 -3.60
N PRO A 140 3.43 -23.51 -4.16
CA PRO A 140 2.03 -23.51 -3.75
C PRO A 140 1.84 -23.78 -2.25
N GLU A 141 2.67 -24.64 -1.65
CA GLU A 141 2.59 -25.00 -0.23
C GLU A 141 2.95 -23.81 0.67
N ASP A 142 4.01 -23.06 0.34
CA ASP A 142 4.40 -21.86 1.08
C ASP A 142 3.35 -20.75 0.94
N ALA A 143 2.74 -20.65 -0.24
CA ALA A 143 1.65 -19.71 -0.49
C ALA A 143 0.44 -20.03 0.38
N ALA A 144 0.01 -21.31 0.41
CA ALA A 144 -1.12 -21.78 1.21
C ALA A 144 -0.86 -21.63 2.72
N ALA A 145 0.34 -21.95 3.20
CA ALA A 145 0.71 -21.79 4.61
C ALA A 145 0.73 -20.31 5.03
N SER A 146 1.22 -19.42 4.17
CA SER A 146 1.24 -17.97 4.41
C SER A 146 -0.16 -17.38 4.39
N GLU A 147 -1.01 -17.85 3.49
CA GLU A 147 -2.42 -17.50 3.43
C GLU A 147 -3.16 -17.90 4.70
N ALA A 148 -3.00 -19.15 5.16
CA ALA A 148 -3.63 -19.61 6.40
C ALA A 148 -3.29 -18.70 7.58
N LYS A 149 -2.01 -18.31 7.74
CA LYS A 149 -1.56 -17.37 8.79
C LYS A 149 -2.15 -15.98 8.63
N ALA A 150 -2.25 -15.45 7.41
CA ALA A 150 -2.88 -14.15 7.17
C ALA A 150 -4.35 -14.16 7.62
N PHE A 151 -5.08 -15.26 7.35
CA PHE A 151 -6.47 -15.42 7.75
C PHE A 151 -6.66 -15.70 9.25
N GLU A 152 -5.70 -16.34 9.92
CA GLU A 152 -5.66 -16.38 11.39
C GLU A 152 -5.52 -14.98 11.99
N GLY A 153 -4.66 -14.14 11.41
CA GLY A 153 -4.55 -12.72 11.75
C GLY A 153 -5.86 -11.97 11.53
N LEU A 154 -6.53 -12.17 10.39
CA LEU A 154 -7.84 -11.56 10.12
C LEU A 154 -8.91 -11.99 11.12
N ALA A 155 -8.91 -13.26 11.56
CA ALA A 155 -9.84 -13.72 12.59
C ALA A 155 -9.60 -13.01 13.93
N LYS A 156 -8.33 -12.88 14.37
CA LYS A 156 -7.99 -12.13 15.58
C LYS A 156 -8.40 -10.66 15.47
N LEU A 157 -8.14 -10.03 14.33
CA LEU A 157 -8.55 -8.66 14.05
C LEU A 157 -10.07 -8.51 14.12
N ASN A 158 -10.81 -9.45 13.53
CA ASN A 158 -12.27 -9.42 13.53
C ASN A 158 -12.86 -9.48 14.94
N GLU A 159 -12.28 -10.30 15.82
CA GLU A 159 -12.69 -10.38 17.23
C GLU A 159 -12.34 -9.11 18.02
N LEU A 160 -11.16 -8.55 17.78
CA LEU A 160 -10.73 -7.29 18.38
C LEU A 160 -11.69 -6.15 18.01
N LEU A 161 -12.07 -6.05 16.73
CA LEU A 161 -12.94 -4.99 16.21
C LEU A 161 -14.42 -5.11 16.63
N ILE A 162 -14.80 -6.13 17.40
CA ILE A 162 -16.10 -6.19 18.09
C ILE A 162 -16.19 -5.11 19.17
N LYS A 163 -15.09 -4.88 19.89
CA LYS A 163 -15.08 -4.11 21.14
C LYS A 163 -14.60 -2.67 20.97
N GLN A 164 -13.92 -2.38 19.88
CA GLN A 164 -13.27 -1.09 19.64
C GLN A 164 -13.44 -0.67 18.18
N GLY A 165 -13.59 0.64 17.96
CA GLY A 165 -13.73 1.25 16.64
C GLY A 165 -12.48 1.08 15.76
N TYR A 166 -11.30 1.23 16.36
CA TYR A 166 -9.99 1.23 15.70
C TYR A 166 -9.00 0.28 16.41
N LEU A 167 -7.78 0.16 15.90
CA LEU A 167 -6.75 -0.70 16.49
C LEU A 167 -6.28 -0.22 17.86
N VAL A 168 -6.18 1.10 18.05
CA VAL A 168 -5.72 1.73 19.29
C VAL A 168 -6.53 2.98 19.58
N GLY A 169 -7.00 3.13 20.82
CA GLY A 169 -7.78 4.29 21.24
C GLY A 169 -9.14 4.42 20.55
N SER A 170 -9.66 5.66 20.51
CA SER A 170 -10.98 6.01 19.96
C SER A 170 -10.92 6.77 18.63
N SER A 171 -9.76 6.78 17.96
CA SER A 171 -9.57 7.51 16.70
C SER A 171 -8.55 6.81 15.82
N VAL A 172 -8.58 7.11 14.53
CA VAL A 172 -7.63 6.56 13.56
C VAL A 172 -6.19 6.92 13.92
N THR A 173 -5.33 5.92 14.00
CA THR A 173 -3.89 6.04 14.22
C THR A 173 -3.09 5.59 12.99
N GLU A 174 -1.76 5.72 13.02
CA GLU A 174 -0.91 5.18 11.96
C GLU A 174 -1.05 3.66 11.79
N ALA A 175 -1.39 2.91 12.86
CA ALA A 175 -1.60 1.48 12.77
C ALA A 175 -2.79 1.16 11.86
N ASP A 176 -3.87 1.93 11.97
CA ASP A 176 -5.06 1.75 11.15
C ASP A 176 -4.76 2.08 9.68
N VAL A 177 -4.06 3.19 9.42
CA VAL A 177 -3.65 3.62 8.08
C VAL A 177 -2.73 2.58 7.41
N ARG A 178 -1.78 2.01 8.17
CA ARG A 178 -0.86 0.97 7.67
C ARG A 178 -1.63 -0.31 7.32
N LEU A 179 -2.51 -0.76 8.21
CA LEU A 179 -3.30 -1.97 7.97
C LEU A 179 -4.30 -1.81 6.82
N PHE A 180 -4.94 -0.64 6.69
CA PHE A 180 -5.87 -0.31 5.61
C PHE A 180 -5.26 -0.57 4.23
N GLN A 181 -4.02 -0.12 4.02
CA GLN A 181 -3.30 -0.29 2.76
C GLN A 181 -3.06 -1.76 2.42
N THR A 182 -2.82 -2.60 3.43
CA THR A 182 -2.70 -4.05 3.27
C THR A 182 -4.04 -4.68 2.93
N LEU A 183 -5.09 -4.37 3.68
CA LEU A 183 -6.40 -5.01 3.55
C LEU A 183 -7.09 -4.71 2.21
N ILE A 184 -7.00 -3.46 1.70
CA ILE A 184 -7.52 -3.12 0.37
C ILE A 184 -6.81 -3.94 -0.73
N ARG A 185 -5.49 -4.12 -0.63
CA ARG A 185 -4.74 -4.93 -1.58
C ARG A 185 -5.11 -6.40 -1.44
N LEU A 186 -5.31 -6.87 -0.22
CA LEU A 186 -5.75 -8.24 0.02
C LEU A 186 -7.06 -8.52 -0.73
N ASP A 187 -8.07 -7.63 -0.61
CA ASP A 187 -9.35 -7.78 -1.30
C ASP A 187 -9.22 -7.82 -2.83
N VAL A 188 -8.43 -6.90 -3.41
CA VAL A 188 -8.19 -6.86 -4.86
C VAL A 188 -7.52 -8.15 -5.39
N PHE A 189 -6.65 -8.77 -4.59
CA PHE A 189 -5.93 -9.99 -4.96
C PHE A 189 -6.72 -11.28 -4.65
N GLN A 190 -7.94 -11.19 -4.11
CA GLN A 190 -8.79 -12.36 -3.90
C GLN A 190 -9.47 -12.83 -5.19
N LYS A 191 -9.88 -14.10 -5.16
CA LYS A 191 -10.70 -14.73 -6.20
C LYS A 191 -11.97 -15.29 -5.58
N LYS A 192 -13.03 -15.40 -6.37
CA LYS A 192 -14.29 -16.03 -5.94
C LYS A 192 -14.09 -17.48 -5.49
N ALA A 193 -13.13 -18.17 -6.09
CA ALA A 193 -12.79 -19.55 -5.77
C ALA A 193 -11.93 -19.73 -4.51
N ASN A 194 -11.47 -18.64 -3.88
CA ASN A 194 -10.73 -18.75 -2.62
C ASN A 194 -11.64 -19.30 -1.52
N GLU A 195 -11.13 -20.24 -0.71
CA GLU A 195 -11.89 -20.88 0.37
C GLU A 195 -12.33 -19.91 1.47
N LYS A 196 -11.52 -18.87 1.71
CA LYS A 196 -11.81 -17.80 2.65
C LYS A 196 -11.67 -16.46 1.94
N GLN A 197 -12.54 -15.53 2.28
CA GLN A 197 -12.60 -14.19 1.72
C GLN A 197 -12.58 -13.14 2.83
N LEU A 198 -12.19 -11.91 2.49
CA LEU A 198 -12.19 -10.81 3.44
C LEU A 198 -13.62 -10.49 3.90
N THR A 199 -14.60 -10.75 3.03
CA THR A 199 -16.03 -10.62 3.28
C THR A 199 -16.57 -11.58 4.35
N ASP A 200 -15.82 -12.62 4.74
CA ASP A 200 -16.21 -13.55 5.81
C ASP A 200 -16.03 -12.92 7.21
N PHE A 201 -15.35 -11.77 7.31
CA PHE A 201 -15.02 -11.08 8.56
C PHE A 201 -15.80 -9.77 8.68
N ALA A 202 -17.05 -9.85 9.14
CA ALA A 202 -17.99 -8.72 9.16
C ALA A 202 -17.44 -7.44 9.84
N ASN A 203 -16.72 -7.57 10.96
CA ASN A 203 -16.17 -6.41 11.67
C ASN A 203 -15.00 -5.79 10.91
N VAL A 204 -14.19 -6.61 10.23
CA VAL A 204 -13.11 -6.15 9.34
C VAL A 204 -13.69 -5.44 8.12
N VAL A 205 -14.76 -5.96 7.53
CA VAL A 205 -15.48 -5.31 6.42
C VAL A 205 -16.03 -3.95 6.84
N GLY A 206 -16.71 -3.88 7.99
CA GLY A 206 -17.21 -2.61 8.54
C GLY A 206 -16.06 -1.63 8.78
N TYR A 207 -14.95 -2.09 9.36
CA TYR A 207 -13.77 -1.27 9.64
C TYR A 207 -13.11 -0.75 8.35
N LEU A 208 -13.02 -1.57 7.30
CA LEU A 208 -12.51 -1.15 6.01
C LEU A 208 -13.38 -0.11 5.33
N ARG A 209 -14.71 -0.25 5.41
CA ARG A 209 -15.65 0.74 4.89
C ARG A 209 -15.52 2.06 5.64
N ASP A 210 -15.47 2.00 6.97
CA ASP A 210 -15.29 3.19 7.82
C ASP A 210 -14.02 3.96 7.43
N LEU A 211 -12.89 3.28 7.35
CA LEU A 211 -11.63 3.88 6.92
C LEU A 211 -11.66 4.37 5.48
N TYR A 212 -12.20 3.59 4.55
CA TYR A 212 -12.27 3.97 3.13
C TYR A 212 -13.10 5.25 2.94
N GLN A 213 -14.16 5.43 3.72
CA GLN A 213 -15.07 6.56 3.60
C GLN A 213 -14.50 7.86 4.19
N ILE A 214 -13.37 7.81 4.90
CA ILE A 214 -12.61 9.01 5.28
C ILE A 214 -12.10 9.68 4.00
N PRO A 215 -12.45 10.97 3.73
CA PRO A 215 -12.17 11.62 2.44
C PRO A 215 -10.71 11.54 1.98
N GLY A 216 -9.76 11.72 2.91
CA GLY A 216 -8.33 11.61 2.62
C GLY A 216 -7.92 10.20 2.18
N LEU A 217 -8.38 9.16 2.89
CA LEU A 217 -8.09 7.77 2.52
C LEU A 217 -8.78 7.40 1.21
N LYS A 218 -10.05 7.75 1.02
CA LYS A 218 -10.80 7.53 -0.24
C LYS A 218 -10.05 8.05 -1.45
N SER A 219 -9.61 9.32 -1.36
CA SER A 219 -8.90 10.00 -2.45
C SER A 219 -7.53 9.39 -2.78
N SER A 220 -6.93 8.65 -1.85
CA SER A 220 -5.64 7.98 -2.03
C SER A 220 -5.74 6.65 -2.78
N VAL A 221 -6.94 6.09 -2.93
CA VAL A 221 -7.15 4.77 -3.54
C VAL A 221 -7.40 4.91 -5.04
N ASN A 222 -6.45 4.44 -5.84
CA ASN A 222 -6.66 4.23 -7.27
C ASN A 222 -6.90 2.74 -7.55
N TRP A 223 -8.17 2.38 -7.80
CA TRP A 223 -8.58 1.00 -8.07
C TRP A 223 -7.97 0.42 -9.35
N ASN A 224 -7.77 1.23 -10.39
CA ASN A 224 -7.15 0.78 -11.64
C ASN A 224 -5.70 0.37 -11.40
N HIS A 225 -4.92 1.20 -10.69
CA HIS A 225 -3.54 0.88 -10.34
C HIS A 225 -3.43 -0.38 -9.47
N LEU A 226 -4.37 -0.59 -8.53
CA LEU A 226 -4.41 -1.81 -7.72
C LEU A 226 -4.69 -3.05 -8.58
N LYS A 227 -5.65 -2.99 -9.51
CA LYS A 227 -5.97 -4.10 -10.42
C LYS A 227 -4.83 -4.41 -11.39
N ILE A 228 -4.21 -3.37 -11.98
CA ILE A 228 -3.02 -3.54 -12.82
C ILE A 228 -1.88 -4.16 -12.01
N SER A 229 -1.67 -3.73 -10.77
CA SER A 229 -0.67 -4.33 -9.89
C SER A 229 -0.95 -5.81 -9.63
N ALA A 230 -2.21 -6.19 -9.40
CA ALA A 230 -2.61 -7.58 -9.20
C ALA A 230 -2.39 -8.41 -10.46
N GLU A 231 -2.87 -7.95 -11.62
CA GLU A 231 -2.73 -8.65 -12.89
C GLU A 231 -1.26 -8.81 -13.31
N ASN A 232 -0.44 -7.78 -13.11
CA ASN A 232 0.99 -7.86 -13.42
C ASN A 232 1.78 -8.74 -12.44
N THR A 233 1.30 -8.89 -11.19
CA THR A 233 1.94 -9.75 -10.18
C THR A 233 1.55 -11.21 -10.40
N GLN A 234 0.31 -11.48 -10.80
CA GLN A 234 -0.24 -12.81 -11.03
C GLN A 234 -0.73 -12.93 -12.49
N PRO A 235 0.18 -12.97 -13.47
CA PRO A 235 -0.13 -12.82 -14.89
C PRO A 235 -1.09 -13.86 -15.47
N ASP A 236 -1.05 -15.09 -14.94
CA ASP A 236 -1.85 -16.23 -15.40
C ASP A 236 -3.22 -16.32 -14.72
N ILE A 237 -3.56 -15.31 -13.91
CA ILE A 237 -4.72 -15.32 -13.03
C ILE A 237 -5.55 -14.06 -13.31
N ALA A 238 -6.85 -14.25 -13.53
CA ALA A 238 -7.78 -13.13 -13.66
C ALA A 238 -7.97 -12.42 -12.30
N VAL A 239 -7.97 -11.08 -12.34
CA VAL A 239 -8.29 -10.24 -11.19
C VAL A 239 -9.81 -10.11 -11.07
N GLU A 240 -10.38 -10.65 -10.00
CA GLU A 240 -11.84 -10.68 -9.78
C GLU A 240 -12.32 -9.72 -8.68
N GLY A 241 -11.43 -9.37 -7.74
CA GLY A 241 -11.72 -8.41 -6.68
C GLY A 241 -11.66 -6.93 -7.14
N PRO A 242 -11.90 -5.98 -6.23
CA PRO A 242 -12.31 -6.19 -4.83
C PRO A 242 -13.73 -6.76 -4.69
N PHE A 243 -14.01 -7.45 -3.59
CA PHE A 243 -15.33 -8.01 -3.27
C PHE A 243 -16.07 -7.22 -2.20
N VAL A 244 -15.37 -6.42 -1.38
CA VAL A 244 -16.00 -5.53 -0.43
C VAL A 244 -16.70 -4.39 -1.18
N ASP A 245 -17.97 -4.19 -0.90
CA ASP A 245 -18.66 -2.95 -1.27
C ASP A 245 -18.20 -1.82 -0.33
N TYR A 246 -17.23 -1.03 -0.76
CA TYR A 246 -16.61 0.03 0.03
C TYR A 246 -17.51 1.27 0.24
N GLU A 247 -18.58 1.41 -0.56
CA GLU A 247 -19.50 2.55 -0.47
C GLU A 247 -20.72 2.24 0.42
N ALA A 248 -20.95 0.98 0.75
CA ALA A 248 -22.01 0.57 1.68
C ALA A 248 -21.78 1.14 3.10
N ALA A 249 -22.85 1.29 3.86
CA ALA A 249 -22.76 1.68 5.26
C ALA A 249 -21.84 0.73 6.05
N HIS A 250 -21.01 1.33 6.92
CA HIS A 250 -20.06 0.59 7.75
C HIS A 250 -20.69 0.09 9.06
N GLU A 251 -21.80 0.69 9.51
CA GLU A 251 -22.49 0.37 10.78
C GLU A 251 -21.62 0.48 12.04
N ARG A 252 -20.47 1.17 11.96
CA ARG A 252 -19.51 1.33 13.07
C ARG A 252 -19.58 2.67 13.79
N ALA A 253 -20.50 3.56 13.40
CA ALA A 253 -20.65 4.89 14.01
C ALA A 253 -20.93 4.86 15.52
N GLN A 254 -21.37 3.72 16.08
CA GLN A 254 -21.63 3.54 17.51
C GLN A 254 -20.39 3.12 18.32
N LEU A 255 -19.28 2.79 17.66
CA LEU A 255 -18.03 2.29 18.25
C LEU A 255 -16.90 3.34 18.23
N ALA A 256 -17.19 4.54 17.72
CA ALA A 256 -16.27 5.68 17.63
C ALA A 256 -16.40 6.60 18.84
#